data_AF-A0A563DKL0-F1
#
_entry.id   AF-A0A563DKL0-F1
#
_cell.length_a   1.000
_cell.length_b   1.000
_cell.length_c   1.000
_cell.angle_alpha   90.00
_cell.angle_beta   90.00
_cell.angle_gamma   90.00
#
_symmetry.space_group_name_H-M   'P 1'
#
loop_
_entity.id
_entity.type
_entity.pdbx_description
1 polymer ?
#
loop_
_entity_poly.entity_id
_entity_poly.type
_entity_poly.pdbx_seq_one_letter_code
_entity_poly.pdbx_strand_id
1 'polypeptide(L)'
;MTEYYINKIYFHYNDNSDYGLYILFELNDRGYLLFDSTSFLLLAEIDKYKNFTWKEINYKVDKGLFIINIKEEELVNYFVEFSNNDILYIYQRIDGLECVEQDFMIVKKEDNFYNEVFSHMNESFVERVKL
;
A
#
# COMPACT_ATOMS: atom_id res chain seq x y z
N MET A 1 -14.68 12.62 10.45
CA MET A 1 -13.74 11.65 9.85
C MET A 1 -12.52 12.44 9.44
N THR A 2 -11.32 11.97 9.76
CA THR A 2 -10.08 12.71 9.47
C THR A 2 -9.57 12.27 8.10
N GLU A 3 -9.41 13.19 7.16
CA GLU A 3 -8.96 12.89 5.80
C GLU A 3 -7.44 13.00 5.70
N TYR A 4 -6.80 11.98 5.11
CA TYR A 4 -5.36 11.93 4.86
C TYR A 4 -5.08 12.29 3.39
N TYR A 5 -4.99 13.59 3.12
CA TYR A 5 -4.70 14.11 1.78
C TYR A 5 -3.26 13.80 1.37
N ILE A 6 -3.09 13.28 0.16
CA ILE A 6 -1.81 12.81 -0.37
C ILE A 6 -1.16 13.94 -1.19
N ASN A 7 0.14 14.16 -0.96
CA ASN A 7 0.99 14.98 -1.83
C ASN A 7 1.69 14.09 -2.87
N LYS A 8 2.44 13.10 -2.37
CA LYS A 8 3.27 12.18 -3.16
C LYS A 8 3.33 10.81 -2.50
N ILE A 9 3.67 9.81 -3.30
CA ILE A 9 3.88 8.44 -2.83
C ILE A 9 5.23 7.96 -3.32
N TYR A 10 6.01 7.37 -2.43
CA TYR A 10 7.33 6.83 -2.71
C TYR A 10 7.41 5.37 -2.30
N PHE A 11 8.36 4.65 -2.86
CA PHE A 11 8.69 3.29 -2.44
C PHE A 11 10.20 3.08 -2.30
N HIS A 12 10.56 2.09 -1.49
CA HIS A 12 11.92 1.59 -1.34
C HIS A 12 11.87 0.08 -1.16
N TYR A 13 12.77 -0.64 -1.85
CA TYR A 13 13.01 -2.05 -1.62
C TYR A 13 14.31 -2.21 -0.83
N ASN A 14 14.23 -2.89 0.31
CA ASN A 14 15.39 -3.40 1.01
C ASN A 14 15.72 -4.79 0.47
N ASP A 15 16.68 -4.84 -0.47
CA ASP A 15 17.11 -6.06 -1.17
C ASP A 15 17.71 -7.14 -0.24
N ASN A 16 17.87 -6.87 1.06
CA ASN A 16 18.33 -7.83 2.06
C ASN A 16 17.18 -8.54 2.81
N SER A 17 15.92 -8.35 2.39
CA SER A 17 14.74 -8.93 3.04
C SER A 17 13.70 -9.34 2.00
N ASP A 18 13.20 -10.57 2.11
CA ASP A 18 12.07 -11.09 1.33
C ASP A 18 10.80 -10.24 1.52
N TYR A 19 10.69 -9.58 2.69
CA TYR A 19 9.66 -8.60 3.05
C TYR A 19 10.28 -7.20 3.12
N GLY A 20 10.90 -6.77 2.02
CA GLY A 20 11.71 -5.55 1.96
C GLY A 20 10.97 -4.30 1.50
N LEU A 21 9.65 -4.36 1.23
CA LEU A 21 8.91 -3.27 0.61
C LEU A 21 8.47 -2.21 1.64
N TYR A 22 8.97 -0.99 1.46
CA TYR A 22 8.50 0.19 2.16
C TYR A 22 7.75 1.10 1.19
N ILE A 23 6.57 1.61 1.61
CA ILE A 23 5.82 2.62 0.85
C ILE A 23 5.55 3.82 1.75
N LEU A 24 5.91 5.01 1.28
CA LEU A 24 5.79 6.25 2.03
C LEU A 24 4.82 7.20 1.33
N PHE A 25 3.73 7.52 2.01
CA PHE A 25 2.82 8.59 1.62
C PHE A 25 3.24 9.87 2.32
N GLU A 26 3.57 10.88 1.53
CA GLU A 26 3.72 12.24 2.01
C GLU A 26 2.33 12.87 2.11
N LEU A 27 1.92 13.27 3.30
CA LEU A 27 0.57 13.77 3.58
C LEU A 27 0.58 15.29 3.70
N ASN A 28 -0.43 15.95 3.12
CA ASN A 28 -0.58 17.40 3.23
C ASN A 28 -0.76 17.80 4.70
N ASP A 29 0.21 18.55 5.23
CA ASP A 29 0.23 19.14 6.57
C ASP A 29 0.12 18.12 7.73
N ARG A 30 0.40 16.83 7.48
CA ARG A 30 0.16 15.74 8.45
C ARG A 30 1.31 14.75 8.59
N GLY A 31 2.50 15.11 8.11
CA GLY A 31 3.66 14.23 8.13
C GLY A 31 3.52 13.13 7.09
N TYR A 32 3.65 11.88 7.54
CA TYR A 32 3.79 10.73 6.65
C TYR A 32 2.97 9.54 7.12
N LEU A 33 2.51 8.74 6.18
CA LEU A 33 2.02 7.38 6.42
C LEU A 33 3.01 6.41 5.78
N LEU A 34 3.59 5.52 6.57
CA LEU A 34 4.59 4.54 6.14
C LEU A 34 3.98 3.15 6.19
N PHE A 35 4.05 2.41 5.09
CA PHE A 35 4.01 0.96 5.09
C PHE A 35 5.43 0.43 5.34
N ASP A 36 5.64 -0.35 6.41
CA ASP A 36 6.95 -0.83 6.86
C ASP A 36 7.23 -2.31 6.56
N SER A 37 6.72 -2.77 5.42
CA SER A 37 6.64 -4.18 4.99
C SER A 37 5.58 -5.02 5.71
N THR A 38 5.08 -4.60 6.87
CA THR A 38 4.14 -5.41 7.67
C THR A 38 2.94 -4.63 8.18
N SER A 39 3.02 -3.32 8.26
CA SER A 39 1.96 -2.51 8.83
C SER A 39 2.02 -1.06 8.35
N PHE A 40 0.93 -0.33 8.60
CA PHE A 40 0.87 1.11 8.37
C PHE A 40 1.11 1.90 9.66
N LEU A 41 2.03 2.85 9.60
CA LEU A 41 2.44 3.71 10.71
C LEU A 41 2.32 5.18 10.32
N LEU A 42 1.66 5.97 11.17
CA LEU A 42 1.68 7.43 11.05
C LEU A 42 2.94 7.99 11.71
N LEU A 43 3.68 8.80 10.97
CA LEU A 43 4.93 9.40 11.39
C LEU A 43 4.87 10.92 11.24
N ALA A 44 5.32 11.66 12.25
CA ALA A 44 5.51 13.10 12.10
C ALA A 44 6.70 13.41 11.17
N GLU A 45 7.74 12.59 11.22
CA GLU A 45 9.01 12.75 10.51
C GLU A 45 9.58 11.39 10.08
N ILE A 46 10.45 11.37 9.08
CA ILE A 46 11.02 10.15 8.48
C ILE A 46 12.49 9.93 8.80
N ASP A 47 13.00 10.53 9.89
CA ASP A 47 14.42 10.54 10.22
C ASP A 47 15.08 9.16 10.29
N LYS A 48 14.37 8.14 10.78
CA LYS A 48 14.84 6.76 10.82
C LYS A 48 15.03 6.16 9.42
N TYR A 49 14.32 6.68 8.42
CA TYR A 49 14.27 6.19 7.05
C TYR A 49 14.87 7.18 6.04
N LYS A 50 15.48 8.28 6.51
CA LYS A 50 16.01 9.36 5.65
C LYS A 50 17.12 8.91 4.70
N ASN A 51 17.83 7.84 5.05
CA ASN A 51 18.92 7.29 4.25
C ASN A 51 18.42 6.27 3.21
N PHE A 52 17.13 5.95 3.19
CA PHE A 52 16.58 5.07 2.16
C PHE A 52 16.58 5.80 0.81
N THR A 53 16.89 5.05 -0.25
CA THR A 53 16.75 5.58 -1.61
C THR A 53 15.30 5.45 -2.03
N TRP A 54 14.53 6.50 -1.77
CA TRP A 54 13.12 6.60 -2.14
C TRP A 54 12.95 6.86 -3.64
N LYS A 55 12.08 6.08 -4.27
CA LYS A 55 11.64 6.27 -5.65
C LYS A 55 10.20 6.75 -5.65
N GLU A 56 9.91 7.86 -6.33
CA GLU A 56 8.53 8.33 -6.49
C GLU A 56 7.74 7.35 -7.35
N ILE A 57 6.56 6.93 -6.90
CA ILE A 57 5.64 6.13 -7.69
C ILE A 57 5.10 7.01 -8.82
N ASN A 58 5.19 6.55 -10.07
CA ASN A 58 4.64 7.26 -11.21
C ASN A 58 3.10 7.13 -11.25
N TYR A 59 2.44 7.87 -10.36
CA TYR A 59 1.00 7.95 -10.23
C TYR A 59 0.58 9.41 -10.07
N LYS A 60 -0.43 9.82 -10.83
CA LYS A 60 -0.87 11.21 -10.83
C LYS A 60 -1.74 11.48 -9.60
N VAL A 61 -1.13 12.05 -8.57
CA VAL A 61 -1.86 12.52 -7.39
C VAL A 61 -2.58 13.83 -7.73
N ASP A 62 -3.88 13.75 -8.03
CA ASP A 62 -4.70 14.93 -8.27
C ASP A 62 -4.90 15.75 -6.99
N LYS A 63 -5.12 17.06 -7.15
CA LYS A 63 -5.36 17.96 -6.01
C LYS A 63 -6.61 17.50 -5.25
N GLY A 64 -6.43 17.19 -3.96
CA GLY A 64 -7.53 16.72 -3.10
C GLY A 64 -7.67 15.20 -3.07
N LEU A 65 -6.75 14.44 -3.65
CA LEU A 65 -6.70 12.99 -3.43
C LEU A 65 -6.43 12.72 -1.95
N PHE A 66 -7.22 11.83 -1.34
CA PHE A 66 -7.04 11.41 0.05
C PHE A 66 -7.31 9.91 0.19
N ILE A 67 -6.81 9.33 1.28
CA ILE A 67 -7.06 7.92 1.61
C ILE A 67 -8.45 7.79 2.24
N ILE A 68 -9.32 6.98 1.62
CA ILE A 68 -10.62 6.58 2.17
C ILE A 68 -10.43 5.49 3.21
N ASN A 69 -9.68 4.44 2.86
CA ASN A 69 -9.59 3.24 3.68
C ASN A 69 -8.24 2.55 3.54
N ILE A 70 -7.85 1.83 4.59
CA ILE A 70 -6.70 0.91 4.59
C ILE A 70 -7.21 -0.43 5.09
N LYS A 71 -6.95 -1.48 4.33
CA LYS A 71 -7.35 -2.84 4.67
C LYS A 71 -6.20 -3.82 4.52
N GLU A 72 -6.32 -4.92 5.22
CA GLU A 72 -5.35 -6.01 5.27
C GLU A 72 -6.11 -7.32 5.09
N GLU A 73 -5.52 -8.24 4.35
CA GLU A 73 -6.03 -9.59 4.09
C GLU A 73 -4.92 -10.60 4.38
N GLU A 74 -5.23 -11.56 5.25
CA GLU A 74 -4.39 -12.71 5.63
C GLU A 74 -2.93 -12.38 6.04
N LEU A 75 -2.66 -11.16 6.53
CA LEU A 75 -1.31 -10.66 6.88
C LEU A 75 -0.35 -10.54 5.68
N VAL A 76 -0.81 -10.81 4.46
CA VAL A 76 0.03 -10.90 3.26
C VAL A 76 -0.32 -9.87 2.19
N ASN A 77 -1.56 -9.41 2.17
CA ASN A 77 -2.09 -8.45 1.21
C ASN A 77 -2.56 -7.18 1.92
N TYR A 78 -2.27 -6.02 1.34
CA TYR A 78 -2.69 -4.73 1.87
C TYR A 78 -3.28 -3.86 0.76
N PHE A 79 -4.31 -3.11 1.12
CA PHE A 79 -5.06 -2.27 0.19
C PHE A 79 -5.19 -0.87 0.76
N VAL A 80 -4.86 0.15 -0.04
CA VAL A 80 -5.13 1.56 0.27
C VAL A 80 -6.09 2.10 -0.77
N GLU A 81 -7.33 2.36 -0.37
CA GLU A 81 -8.37 2.92 -1.23
C GLU A 81 -8.28 4.44 -1.23
N PHE A 82 -8.17 5.04 -2.41
CA PHE A 82 -8.13 6.48 -2.59
C PHE A 82 -9.50 7.08 -2.92
N SER A 83 -9.63 8.39 -2.76
CA SER A 83 -10.89 9.12 -2.97
C SER A 83 -11.41 9.12 -4.41
N ASN A 84 -10.56 8.82 -5.39
CA ASN A 84 -10.96 8.58 -6.79
C ASN A 84 -11.36 7.11 -7.06
N ASN A 85 -11.39 6.27 -6.02
CA ASN A 85 -11.58 4.82 -6.03
C ASN A 85 -10.43 4.00 -6.62
N ASP A 86 -9.28 4.61 -6.94
CA ASP A 86 -8.09 3.82 -7.27
C ASP A 86 -7.56 3.14 -6.01
N ILE A 87 -6.87 2.02 -6.18
CA ILE A 87 -6.38 1.19 -5.07
C ILE A 87 -4.87 1.01 -5.22
N LEU A 88 -4.10 1.36 -4.20
CA LEU A 88 -2.77 0.79 -4.07
C LEU A 88 -2.92 -0.61 -3.48
N TYR A 89 -2.59 -1.62 -4.28
CA TYR A 89 -2.59 -3.02 -3.88
C TYR A 89 -1.14 -3.46 -3.63
N ILE A 90 -0.86 -3.93 -2.43
CA ILE A 90 0.41 -4.52 -2.01
C ILE A 90 0.18 -6.01 -1.81
N TYR A 91 1.00 -6.84 -2.45
CA TYR A 91 0.79 -8.28 -2.52
C TYR A 91 2.11 -9.04 -2.49
N GLN A 92 2.01 -10.34 -2.22
CA GLN A 92 3.14 -11.25 -2.38
C GLN A 92 3.15 -11.83 -3.79
N ARG A 93 4.33 -11.86 -4.40
CA ARG A 93 4.60 -12.60 -5.63
C ARG A 93 5.63 -13.68 -5.36
N ILE A 94 5.51 -14.79 -6.08
CA ILE A 94 6.54 -15.82 -6.12
C ILE A 94 7.36 -15.57 -7.38
N ASP A 95 8.67 -15.40 -7.23
CA ASP A 95 9.57 -15.21 -8.36
C ASP A 95 9.82 -16.53 -9.11
N GLY A 96 10.55 -16.47 -10.24
CA GLY A 96 10.88 -17.65 -11.04
C GLY A 96 11.81 -18.67 -10.35
N LEU A 97 12.26 -18.38 -9.13
CA LEU A 97 13.13 -19.22 -8.28
C LEU A 97 12.41 -19.70 -7.02
N GLU A 98 11.09 -19.51 -6.93
CA GLU A 98 10.25 -19.84 -5.77
C GLU A 98 10.50 -19.00 -4.52
N CYS A 99 11.17 -17.84 -4.65
CA CYS A 99 11.31 -16.87 -3.59
C CYS A 99 10.03 -16.02 -3.47
N VAL A 100 9.56 -15.81 -2.23
CA VAL A 100 8.43 -14.92 -1.94
C VAL A 100 8.96 -13.49 -1.82
N GLU A 101 8.42 -12.58 -2.60
CA GLU A 101 8.73 -11.15 -2.54
C GLU A 101 7.44 -10.33 -2.38
N GLN A 102 7.52 -9.19 -1.68
CA GLN A 102 6.46 -8.20 -1.72
C GLN A 102 6.59 -7.30 -2.95
N ASP A 103 5.46 -6.99 -3.58
CA ASP A 103 5.36 -6.03 -4.68
C ASP A 103 4.08 -5.21 -4.53
N PHE A 104 3.92 -4.19 -5.38
CA PHE A 104 2.73 -3.35 -5.37
C PHE A 104 2.32 -2.91 -6.77
N MET A 105 1.06 -2.50 -6.89
CA MET A 105 0.55 -1.81 -8.06
C MET A 105 -0.54 -0.81 -7.70
N ILE A 106 -0.67 0.23 -8.51
CA ILE A 106 -1.84 1.09 -8.49
C ILE A 106 -2.85 0.52 -9.48
N VAL A 107 -4.00 0.09 -8.96
CA VAL A 107 -5.11 -0.45 -9.74
C VAL A 107 -6.12 0.66 -9.92
N LYS A 108 -6.26 1.13 -11.15
CA LYS A 108 -7.20 2.19 -11.46
C LYS A 108 -8.61 1.64 -11.57
N LYS A 109 -9.60 2.47 -11.25
CA LYS A 109 -11.01 2.09 -11.37
C LYS A 109 -11.39 1.58 -12.78
N GLU A 110 -10.75 2.11 -13.80
CA GLU A 110 -10.96 1.71 -15.20
C GLU A 110 -10.21 0.43 -15.62
N ASP A 111 -9.31 -0.12 -14.79
CA ASP A 111 -8.54 -1.30 -15.15
C ASP A 111 -9.43 -2.56 -15.15
N ASN A 112 -9.20 -3.46 -16.11
CA ASN A 112 -10.02 -4.67 -16.29
C ASN A 112 -10.08 -5.57 -15.05
N PHE A 113 -9.01 -5.60 -14.26
CA PHE A 113 -8.87 -6.43 -13.06
C PHE A 113 -9.23 -5.68 -11.77
N TYR A 114 -9.72 -4.44 -11.86
CA TYR A 114 -10.14 -3.65 -10.70
C TYR A 114 -11.17 -4.38 -9.84
N ASN A 115 -12.19 -4.95 -10.46
CA ASN A 115 -13.28 -5.62 -9.73
C ASN A 115 -12.79 -6.86 -8.97
N GLU A 116 -11.74 -7.53 -9.46
CA GLU A 116 -11.12 -8.66 -8.78
C GLU A 116 -10.43 -8.16 -7.50
N VAL A 117 -9.53 -7.18 -7.63
CA VAL A 117 -8.82 -6.57 -6.50
C VAL A 117 -9.78 -5.94 -5.48
N PHE A 118 -10.79 -5.22 -5.94
CA PHE A 118 -11.82 -4.64 -5.09
C PHE A 118 -12.64 -5.70 -4.36
N SER A 119 -12.92 -6.85 -4.99
CA SER A 119 -13.61 -7.96 -4.34
C SER A 119 -12.76 -8.55 -3.23
N HIS A 120 -11.47 -8.85 -3.50
CA HIS A 120 -10.51 -9.32 -2.49
C HIS A 120 -10.40 -8.38 -1.30
N MET A 121 -10.25 -7.08 -1.55
CA MET A 121 -10.25 -6.04 -0.52
C MET A 121 -11.51 -6.05 0.37
N ASN A 122 -12.64 -6.55 -0.12
CA ASN A 122 -13.92 -6.56 0.60
C ASN A 122 -14.33 -7.95 1.09
N GLU A 123 -13.50 -8.97 0.92
CA GLU A 123 -13.80 -10.29 1.47
C GLU A 123 -13.80 -10.25 3.01
N SER A 124 -14.90 -10.69 3.60
CA SER A 124 -15.02 -10.90 5.04
C SER A 124 -14.70 -12.37 5.29
N PHE A 125 -13.43 -12.69 5.59
CA PHE A 125 -13.06 -14.08 5.90
C PHE A 125 -13.76 -14.53 7.20
N VAL A 126 -14.82 -15.32 7.04
CA VAL A 126 -15.35 -16.15 8.11
C VAL A 126 -14.41 -17.34 8.18
N GLU A 127 -13.52 -17.37 9.18
CA GLU A 127 -12.81 -18.57 9.57
C GLU A 127 -13.86 -19.68 9.77
N ARG A 128 -14.03 -20.54 8.78
CA ARG A 128 -14.78 -21.79 8.98
C ARG A 128 -13.84 -22.69 9.75
N VAL A 129 -13.89 -22.56 11.08
CA VAL A 129 -13.44 -23.62 11.98
C VAL A 129 -14.17 -24.88 11.52
N LYS A 130 -13.47 -25.77 10.84
CA LYS A 130 -13.94 -27.15 10.66
C LYS A 130 -13.97 -27.75 12.07
N LEU A 131 -15.17 -27.96 12.60
CA LEU A 131 -15.43 -28.86 13.72
C LEU A 131 -14.98 -30.28 13.36
#